data_AF-H0A7L2-F1
#
_entry.id   AF-H0A7L2-F1
#
_cell.length_a   1.000
_cell.length_b   1.000
_cell.length_c   1.000
_cell.angle_alpha   90.00
_cell.angle_beta   90.00
_cell.angle_gamma   90.00
#
_symmetry.space_group_name_H-M   'P 1'
#
loop_
_entity.id
_entity.type
_entity.pdbx_description
1 polymer ?
#
loop_
_entity_poly.entity_id
_entity_poly.type
_entity_poly.pdbx_seq_one_letter_code
_entity_poly.pdbx_strand_id
1 'polypeptide(L)'
;MLLAAEPEAPASPLSWEGRQAILEVASAAGGVWKLDLLPRALTGTLWQSGPLAVQGRLEAGVPPRMTGGVSSLRVVADVAVHADGALLVDLWFRNDIAMRGGGGPARYSARLLLDGQEAGRFDIPRQAQYTAWGRLFTTGAQGTPPHIRHDAGYLADTGAVARYDVSTGVDDALLSRMASNVAAPGWGAILGARGVTQDMTQTGGRPDIGPATQAQAIWLMTGDLRAAAFAIGQAEAAGSIPWHFWDVSGGRGSGGWLDARRWPRLWTDPRGGPPPGGLLQPVASDTGWVPDSAHQPDLSFVPYLLTGRRAFLDELQAQAAWCVVSQWPDTRGHPANSGPAEGLNVVRGNQVRGAAWSMRQLDNAAWATPADDPNLPYFRACAESNWSWLRSRIPAWTNEQGELRGCIPGVYGTPNTMPPWQQDYFASSAASAARRGNGDAREVLLWMSNFLAGRFLSASKGFDPRDGVAYLIAAREVRGEAIPLRSWAETGQAMRARGLSNAGSWRRTDGDYAQLALQSLAALVDILGTREARAAHAWLAASGAPFISPQDFRRDPVFNIVPRAAGRCTT
;
A
#
# COMPACT_ATOMS: atom_id res chain seq x y z
N MET A 1 -0.70 33.65 8.04
CA MET A 1 -2.17 33.69 8.09
C MET A 1 -2.57 33.01 9.39
N LEU A 2 -3.44 33.64 10.18
CA LEU A 2 -3.67 33.37 11.60
C LEU A 2 -3.93 31.88 11.92
N LEU A 3 -3.16 31.33 12.86
CA LEU A 3 -3.49 30.09 13.58
C LEU A 3 -4.68 30.41 14.49
N ALA A 4 -5.87 30.05 14.05
CA ALA A 4 -7.02 30.01 14.95
C ALA A 4 -6.76 28.94 16.01
N ALA A 5 -6.95 29.30 17.28
CA ALA A 5 -6.96 28.34 18.38
C ALA A 5 -7.99 27.24 18.08
N GLU A 6 -7.61 25.98 18.29
CA GLU A 6 -8.53 24.85 18.16
C GLU A 6 -9.72 25.06 19.12
N PRO A 7 -10.97 24.98 18.64
CA PRO A 7 -12.12 25.03 19.53
C PRO A 7 -12.09 23.80 20.44
N GLU A 8 -12.35 24.02 21.73
CA GLU A 8 -12.56 22.97 22.73
C GLU A 8 -13.60 21.98 22.19
N ALA A 9 -13.27 20.68 22.17
CA ALA A 9 -14.16 19.66 21.63
C ALA A 9 -15.50 19.67 22.40
N PRO A 10 -16.65 19.86 21.73
CA PRO A 10 -17.93 19.85 22.42
C PRO A 10 -18.15 18.50 23.12
N ALA A 11 -18.70 18.53 24.34
CA ALA A 11 -19.11 17.33 25.03
C ALA A 11 -20.07 16.51 24.14
N SER A 12 -19.77 15.22 23.98
CA SER A 12 -20.59 14.29 23.20
C SER A 12 -22.05 14.33 23.67
N PRO A 13 -23.03 14.57 22.78
CA PRO A 13 -24.45 14.50 23.13
C PRO A 13 -24.96 13.05 23.28
N LEU A 14 -24.16 12.04 22.87
CA LEU A 14 -24.56 10.63 22.92
C LEU A 14 -24.17 10.03 24.27
N SER A 15 -25.18 9.68 25.09
CA SER A 15 -24.99 8.93 26.33
C SER A 15 -24.73 7.45 26.02
N TRP A 16 -23.74 6.89 26.71
CA TRP A 16 -23.39 5.48 26.70
C TRP A 16 -23.59 4.84 28.08
N GLU A 17 -24.30 5.52 28.98
CA GLU A 17 -24.61 5.01 30.31
C GLU A 17 -25.38 3.68 30.22
N GLY A 18 -24.94 2.69 31.01
CA GLY A 18 -25.50 1.34 31.01
C GLY A 18 -25.07 0.44 29.84
N ARG A 19 -24.29 0.95 28.87
CA ARG A 19 -23.72 0.15 27.77
C ARG A 19 -22.43 -0.53 28.20
N GLN A 20 -22.12 -1.69 27.64
CA GLN A 20 -20.90 -2.45 27.97
C GLN A 20 -20.26 -3.11 26.75
N ALA A 21 -18.93 -3.06 26.68
CA ALA A 21 -18.14 -3.82 25.71
C ALA A 21 -17.05 -4.61 26.44
N ILE A 22 -17.37 -5.83 26.86
CA ILE A 22 -16.49 -6.65 27.69
C ILE A 22 -15.70 -7.61 26.82
N LEU A 23 -14.37 -7.44 26.82
CA LEU A 23 -13.44 -8.41 26.28
C LEU A 23 -12.96 -9.35 27.39
N GLU A 24 -13.13 -10.65 27.18
CA GLU A 24 -12.54 -11.70 28.00
C GLU A 24 -11.43 -12.39 27.20
N VAL A 25 -10.21 -12.43 27.73
CA VAL A 25 -9.10 -13.22 27.17
C VAL A 25 -8.75 -14.31 28.16
N ALA A 26 -8.78 -15.56 27.71
CA ALA A 26 -8.53 -16.71 28.55
C ALA A 26 -7.24 -17.45 28.16
N SER A 27 -6.51 -17.89 29.17
CA SER A 27 -5.34 -18.75 29.00
C SER A 27 -5.74 -20.20 28.79
N ALA A 28 -4.87 -21.00 28.17
CA ALA A 28 -5.03 -22.44 28.10
C ALA A 28 -5.10 -23.12 29.50
N ALA A 29 -4.60 -22.45 30.54
CA ALA A 29 -4.63 -22.91 31.93
C ALA A 29 -5.90 -22.50 32.70
N GLY A 30 -6.90 -21.91 32.03
CA GLY A 30 -8.22 -21.62 32.62
C GLY A 30 -8.36 -20.27 33.33
N GLY A 31 -7.33 -19.41 33.30
CA GLY A 31 -7.44 -18.04 33.84
C GLY A 31 -8.10 -17.09 32.84
N VAL A 32 -8.91 -16.14 33.32
CA VAL A 32 -9.59 -15.15 32.48
C VAL A 32 -9.17 -13.73 32.89
N TRP A 33 -8.73 -12.94 31.92
CA TRP A 33 -8.55 -11.51 32.04
C TRP A 33 -9.72 -10.80 31.37
N LYS A 34 -10.38 -9.89 32.10
CA LYS A 34 -11.51 -9.10 31.60
C LYS A 34 -11.11 -7.64 31.45
N LEU A 35 -11.60 -7.02 30.38
CA LEU A 35 -11.40 -5.61 30.08
C LEU A 35 -12.70 -5.02 29.54
N ASP A 36 -13.21 -3.97 30.19
CA ASP A 36 -14.26 -3.15 29.61
C ASP A 36 -13.63 -2.12 28.66
N LEU A 37 -13.94 -2.24 27.38
CA LEU A 37 -13.37 -1.43 26.31
C LEU A 37 -13.99 -0.02 26.29
N LEU A 38 -15.26 0.11 26.67
CA LEU A 38 -16.08 1.27 26.33
C LEU A 38 -15.72 2.52 27.16
N PRO A 39 -15.69 2.50 28.51
CA PRO A 39 -15.37 3.69 29.29
C PRO A 39 -13.96 4.22 29.00
N ARG A 40 -13.01 3.31 28.79
CA ARG A 40 -11.60 3.69 28.54
C ARG A 40 -11.37 4.23 27.13
N ALA A 41 -12.09 3.73 26.14
CA ALA A 41 -12.00 4.24 24.78
C ALA A 41 -12.64 5.64 24.66
N LEU A 42 -13.84 5.84 25.23
CA LEU A 42 -14.64 7.06 25.03
C LEU A 42 -14.27 8.23 25.97
N THR A 43 -13.37 8.01 26.93
CA THR A 43 -12.82 9.07 27.80
C THR A 43 -11.46 9.60 27.32
N GLY A 44 -10.87 8.99 26.30
CA GLY A 44 -9.63 9.44 25.66
C GLY A 44 -9.87 10.44 24.51
N THR A 45 -8.84 10.63 23.68
CA THR A 45 -8.96 11.39 22.42
C THR A 45 -9.92 10.67 21.46
N LEU A 46 -10.96 11.39 21.02
CA LEU A 46 -11.98 10.86 20.14
C LEU A 46 -11.56 10.96 18.67
N TRP A 47 -11.80 9.89 17.91
CA TRP A 47 -11.64 9.84 16.46
C TRP A 47 -12.84 10.48 15.73
N GLN A 48 -14.04 10.19 16.23
CA GLN A 48 -15.28 10.84 15.81
C GLN A 48 -15.94 11.45 17.04
N SER A 49 -16.34 12.72 16.94
CA SER A 49 -17.06 13.44 17.98
C SER A 49 -18.13 14.30 17.33
N GLY A 50 -19.34 13.77 17.25
CA GLY A 50 -20.47 14.47 16.64
C GLY A 50 -21.82 13.89 17.05
N PRO A 51 -22.93 14.50 16.59
CA PRO A 51 -24.28 14.10 16.98
C PRO A 51 -24.71 12.73 16.46
N LEU A 52 -24.00 12.17 15.46
CA LEU A 52 -24.34 10.87 14.85
C LEU A 52 -23.51 9.71 15.38
N ALA A 53 -22.27 9.98 15.78
CA ALA A 53 -21.34 8.96 16.26
C ALA A 53 -20.29 9.59 17.16
N VAL A 54 -19.92 8.84 18.19
CA VAL A 54 -18.73 9.09 19.01
C VAL A 54 -17.88 7.85 19.01
N GLN A 55 -16.61 8.00 18.64
CA GLN A 55 -15.67 6.90 18.54
C GLN A 55 -14.36 7.25 19.24
N GLY A 56 -13.86 6.33 20.06
CA GLY A 56 -12.58 6.44 20.73
C GLY A 56 -11.79 5.14 20.62
N ARG A 57 -10.51 5.20 20.97
CA ARG A 57 -9.60 4.04 20.92
C ARG A 57 -9.13 3.65 22.31
N LEU A 58 -9.09 2.35 22.56
CA LEU A 58 -8.34 1.75 23.65
C LEU A 58 -7.14 0.98 23.10
N GLU A 59 -6.00 1.11 23.78
CA GLU A 59 -4.85 0.21 23.63
C GLU A 59 -4.47 -0.39 25.00
N ALA A 60 -4.27 -1.70 25.06
CA ALA A 60 -3.86 -2.39 26.28
C ALA A 60 -2.97 -3.59 26.00
N GLY A 61 -1.91 -3.78 26.80
CA GLY A 61 -1.15 -5.03 26.79
C GLY A 61 -1.96 -6.18 27.39
N VAL A 62 -1.94 -7.34 26.75
CA VAL A 62 -2.55 -8.55 27.31
C VAL A 62 -1.59 -9.14 28.34
N PRO A 63 -2.04 -9.49 29.57
CA PRO A 63 -1.14 -10.04 30.58
C PRO A 63 -0.44 -11.33 30.08
N PRO A 64 0.89 -11.48 30.23
CA PRO A 64 1.62 -12.63 29.67
C PRO A 64 1.09 -14.00 30.11
N ARG A 65 0.55 -14.11 31.32
CA ARG A 65 -0.10 -15.33 31.82
C ARG A 65 -1.31 -15.78 30.98
N MET A 66 -1.90 -14.89 30.19
CA MET A 66 -3.05 -15.17 29.31
C MET A 66 -2.62 -15.68 27.93
N THR A 67 -1.35 -15.52 27.57
CA THR A 67 -0.85 -15.65 26.19
C THR A 67 0.24 -16.70 26.03
N GLY A 68 0.42 -17.57 27.03
CA GLY A 68 1.51 -18.54 27.08
C GLY A 68 2.87 -17.94 27.46
N GLY A 69 2.87 -16.82 28.20
CA GLY A 69 4.09 -16.12 28.64
C GLY A 69 4.54 -14.99 27.69
N VAL A 70 3.83 -14.76 26.58
CA VAL A 70 4.17 -13.75 25.59
C VAL A 70 3.71 -12.37 26.04
N SER A 71 4.66 -11.44 26.18
CA SER A 71 4.39 -10.03 26.54
C SER A 71 4.18 -9.10 25.36
N SER A 72 4.31 -9.62 24.12
CA SER A 72 4.19 -8.87 22.88
C SER A 72 2.74 -8.67 22.41
N LEU A 73 1.77 -9.42 22.96
CA LEU A 73 0.37 -9.31 22.56
C LEU A 73 -0.31 -8.09 23.19
N ARG A 74 -0.92 -7.26 22.34
CA ARG A 74 -1.72 -6.08 22.71
C ARG A 74 -3.11 -6.19 22.10
N VAL A 75 -4.07 -5.56 22.74
CA VAL A 75 -5.41 -5.29 22.21
C VAL A 75 -5.44 -3.82 21.79
N VAL A 76 -5.87 -3.59 20.55
CA VAL A 76 -6.22 -2.26 20.04
C VAL A 76 -7.69 -2.34 19.63
N ALA A 77 -8.53 -1.52 20.24
CA ALA A 77 -9.97 -1.55 20.01
C ALA A 77 -10.48 -0.14 19.71
N ASP A 78 -11.08 0.05 18.54
CA ASP A 78 -11.82 1.27 18.22
C ASP A 78 -13.30 1.02 18.56
N VAL A 79 -13.81 1.75 19.55
CA VAL A 79 -15.17 1.59 20.07
C VAL A 79 -16.00 2.80 19.67
N ALA A 80 -17.14 2.58 19.02
CA ALA A 80 -18.05 3.64 18.61
C ALA A 80 -19.47 3.42 19.14
N VAL A 81 -20.12 4.51 19.54
CA VAL A 81 -21.55 4.56 19.86
C VAL A 81 -22.21 5.48 18.85
N HIS A 82 -23.25 4.98 18.18
CA HIS A 82 -24.01 5.74 17.19
C HIS A 82 -25.34 6.25 17.78
N ALA A 83 -25.89 7.28 17.16
CA ALA A 83 -27.15 7.90 17.56
C ALA A 83 -28.37 6.97 17.45
N ASP A 84 -28.30 5.94 16.61
CA ASP A 84 -29.31 4.87 16.50
C ASP A 84 -29.20 3.81 17.61
N GLY A 85 -28.26 3.98 18.54
CA GLY A 85 -27.99 3.06 19.63
C GLY A 85 -27.03 1.93 19.27
N ALA A 86 -26.52 1.85 18.04
CA ALA A 86 -25.55 0.83 17.67
C ALA A 86 -24.23 1.02 18.44
N LEU A 87 -23.72 -0.07 19.01
CA LEU A 87 -22.37 -0.12 19.59
C LEU A 87 -21.49 -0.91 18.63
N LEU A 88 -20.42 -0.30 18.15
CA LEU A 88 -19.46 -0.92 17.24
C LEU A 88 -18.12 -1.09 17.96
N VAL A 89 -17.46 -2.23 17.73
CA VAL A 89 -16.10 -2.50 18.23
C VAL A 89 -15.27 -3.09 17.08
N ASP A 90 -14.29 -2.34 16.58
CA ASP A 90 -13.24 -2.87 15.71
C ASP A 90 -12.11 -3.40 16.59
N LEU A 91 -12.15 -4.71 16.88
CA LEU A 91 -11.27 -5.35 17.85
C LEU A 91 -10.08 -5.99 17.14
N TRP A 92 -8.86 -5.58 17.52
CA TRP A 92 -7.61 -6.11 16.99
C TRP A 92 -6.70 -6.66 18.08
N PHE A 93 -6.18 -7.86 17.85
CA PHE A 93 -5.12 -8.47 18.63
C PHE A 93 -3.80 -8.38 17.87
N ARG A 94 -2.85 -7.61 18.39
CA ARG A 94 -1.56 -7.33 17.75
C ARG A 94 -0.43 -7.96 18.55
N ASN A 95 0.23 -8.97 18.00
CA ASN A 95 1.42 -9.57 18.60
C ASN A 95 2.68 -8.92 18.03
N ASP A 96 2.85 -7.62 18.22
CA ASP A 96 3.70 -6.77 17.38
C ASP A 96 4.83 -6.04 18.11
N ILE A 97 4.97 -6.16 19.43
CA ILE A 97 6.04 -5.48 20.16
C ILE A 97 7.40 -6.01 19.67
N ALA A 98 8.18 -5.08 19.12
CA ALA A 98 9.52 -5.31 18.64
C ALA A 98 10.57 -4.78 19.62
N MET A 99 11.80 -5.28 19.48
CA MET A 99 12.98 -4.80 20.21
C MET A 99 12.85 -4.83 21.74
N ARG A 100 12.03 -5.74 22.27
CA ARG A 100 11.94 -6.07 23.72
C ARG A 100 11.90 -7.57 23.96
N GLY A 101 12.34 -8.01 25.14
CA GLY A 101 12.24 -9.41 25.54
C GLY A 101 10.78 -9.85 25.68
N GLY A 102 10.55 -11.17 25.70
CA GLY A 102 9.21 -11.74 25.89
C GLY A 102 8.31 -11.72 24.64
N GLY A 103 8.91 -11.60 23.46
CA GLY A 103 8.27 -11.90 22.16
C GLY A 103 8.16 -13.41 21.90
N GLY A 104 7.40 -13.78 20.87
CA GLY A 104 7.17 -15.17 20.45
C GLY A 104 5.73 -15.44 20.04
N PRO A 105 5.40 -16.70 19.69
CA PRO A 105 4.05 -17.07 19.29
C PRO A 105 3.09 -17.07 20.48
N ALA A 106 2.06 -16.22 20.44
CA ALA A 106 1.03 -16.14 21.48
C ALA A 106 -0.03 -17.23 21.30
N ARG A 107 -0.62 -17.70 22.41
CA ARG A 107 -1.74 -18.66 22.42
C ARG A 107 -2.79 -18.23 23.43
N TYR A 108 -4.03 -18.11 23.02
CA TYR A 108 -5.12 -17.61 23.87
C TYR A 108 -6.48 -17.94 23.24
N SER A 109 -7.53 -17.85 24.04
CA SER A 109 -8.90 -17.71 23.52
C SER A 109 -9.45 -16.36 23.93
N ALA A 110 -10.41 -15.84 23.16
CA ALA A 110 -11.04 -14.56 23.40
C ALA A 110 -12.54 -14.65 23.21
N ARG A 111 -13.28 -13.85 23.98
CA ARG A 111 -14.72 -13.68 23.89
C ARG A 111 -15.06 -12.20 24.01
N LEU A 112 -15.84 -11.67 23.09
CA LEU A 112 -16.36 -10.31 23.14
C LEU A 112 -17.85 -10.36 23.49
N LEU A 113 -18.23 -9.62 24.53
CA LEU A 113 -19.63 -9.37 24.87
C LEU A 113 -19.95 -7.90 24.63
N LEU A 114 -21.02 -7.63 23.91
CA LEU A 114 -21.57 -6.30 23.72
C LEU A 114 -22.96 -6.25 24.34
N ASP A 115 -23.17 -5.36 25.30
CA ASP A 115 -24.39 -5.25 26.11
C ASP A 115 -24.84 -6.60 26.70
N GLY A 116 -23.87 -7.40 27.15
CA GLY A 116 -24.07 -8.73 27.73
C GLY A 116 -24.30 -9.86 26.73
N GLN A 117 -24.45 -9.57 25.44
CA GLN A 117 -24.60 -10.58 24.37
C GLN A 117 -23.26 -10.95 23.76
N GLU A 118 -23.01 -12.24 23.53
CA GLU A 118 -21.78 -12.70 22.88
C GLU A 118 -21.76 -12.28 21.40
N ALA A 119 -20.87 -11.33 21.08
CA ALA A 119 -20.66 -10.85 19.71
C ALA A 119 -19.62 -11.69 18.95
N GLY A 120 -18.72 -12.37 19.67
CA GLY A 120 -17.73 -13.25 19.06
C GLY A 120 -16.94 -14.06 20.07
N ARG A 121 -16.45 -15.22 19.61
CA ARG A 121 -15.58 -16.13 20.36
C ARG A 121 -14.54 -16.72 19.43
N PHE A 122 -13.29 -16.78 19.91
CA PHE A 122 -12.13 -17.15 19.11
C PHE A 122 -11.21 -18.05 19.94
N ASP A 123 -10.69 -19.09 19.32
CA ASP A 123 -9.60 -19.89 19.86
C ASP A 123 -8.38 -19.73 18.95
N ILE A 124 -7.28 -19.23 19.52
CA ILE A 124 -6.06 -18.88 18.80
C ILE A 124 -4.95 -19.80 19.30
N PRO A 125 -4.79 -20.99 18.68
CA PRO A 125 -3.79 -21.97 19.10
C PRO A 125 -2.36 -21.47 18.84
N ARG A 126 -2.21 -20.50 17.92
CA ARG A 126 -0.94 -19.83 17.61
C ARG A 126 -1.20 -18.52 16.84
N GLN A 127 -0.65 -17.42 17.35
CA GLN A 127 -0.45 -16.17 16.61
C GLN A 127 1.05 -15.86 16.59
N ALA A 128 1.66 -15.87 15.40
CA ALA A 128 3.08 -15.56 15.25
C ALA A 128 3.39 -14.13 15.72
N GLN A 129 4.63 -13.88 16.14
CA GLN A 129 5.09 -12.52 16.40
C GLN A 129 5.10 -11.72 15.10
N TYR A 130 4.87 -10.41 15.22
CA TYR A 130 4.75 -9.41 14.16
C TYR A 130 3.52 -9.58 13.26
N THR A 131 2.51 -10.29 13.75
CA THR A 131 1.20 -10.44 13.12
C THR A 131 0.09 -9.89 14.01
N ALA A 132 -1.01 -9.52 13.38
CA ALA A 132 -2.24 -9.06 13.98
C ALA A 132 -3.44 -9.74 13.32
N TRP A 133 -4.57 -9.70 13.98
CA TRP A 133 -5.87 -9.96 13.34
C TRP A 133 -6.93 -9.14 14.04
N GLY A 134 -7.99 -8.78 13.31
CA GLY A 134 -9.11 -8.09 13.89
C GLY A 134 -10.37 -8.17 13.05
N ARG A 135 -11.47 -7.71 13.64
CA ARG A 135 -12.80 -7.72 13.02
C ARG A 135 -13.68 -6.66 13.65
N LEU A 136 -14.58 -6.12 12.84
CA LEU A 136 -15.65 -5.23 13.30
C LEU A 136 -16.85 -6.02 13.82
N PHE A 137 -17.29 -5.71 15.04
CA PHE A 137 -18.49 -6.24 15.69
C PHE A 137 -19.49 -5.11 15.95
N THR A 138 -20.79 -5.42 16.00
CA THR A 138 -21.82 -4.41 16.25
C THR A 138 -23.02 -4.97 17.04
N THR A 139 -23.64 -4.14 17.90
CA THR A 139 -25.00 -4.34 18.42
C THR A 139 -25.97 -3.46 17.66
N GLY A 140 -27.20 -3.91 17.42
CA GLY A 140 -28.23 -3.09 16.76
C GLY A 140 -28.66 -3.60 15.40
N ALA A 141 -29.83 -3.13 14.94
CA ALA A 141 -30.75 -3.82 14.03
C ALA A 141 -30.14 -4.36 12.72
N GLN A 142 -30.60 -5.56 12.35
CA GLN A 142 -30.46 -6.22 11.05
C GLN A 142 -31.20 -5.48 9.92
N GLY A 143 -31.02 -4.16 9.80
CA GLY A 143 -31.34 -3.43 8.58
C GLY A 143 -30.13 -3.47 7.67
N THR A 144 -30.30 -3.62 6.36
CA THR A 144 -29.21 -3.37 5.42
C THR A 144 -28.90 -1.87 5.47
N PRO A 145 -27.73 -1.44 5.98
CA PRO A 145 -27.38 -0.02 5.99
C PRO A 145 -27.43 0.53 4.56
N PRO A 146 -27.70 1.84 4.38
CA PRO A 146 -27.69 2.43 3.06
C PRO A 146 -26.35 2.17 2.39
N HIS A 147 -26.41 1.73 1.14
CA HIS A 147 -25.20 1.45 0.38
C HIS A 147 -24.50 2.75 0.00
N ILE A 148 -23.27 2.93 0.50
CA ILE A 148 -22.47 4.13 0.22
C ILE A 148 -21.65 3.90 -1.05
N ARG A 149 -22.04 4.60 -2.12
CA ARG A 149 -21.20 4.74 -3.32
C ARG A 149 -20.41 6.04 -3.23
N HIS A 150 -19.09 5.92 -3.09
CA HIS A 150 -18.19 7.07 -3.07
C HIS A 150 -18.03 7.67 -4.47
N ASP A 151 -17.84 8.98 -4.55
CA ASP A 151 -17.48 9.64 -5.81
C ASP A 151 -15.99 9.42 -6.11
N ALA A 152 -15.70 8.39 -6.90
CA ALA A 152 -14.34 8.08 -7.34
C ALA A 152 -13.70 9.21 -8.16
N GLY A 153 -14.50 10.02 -8.86
CA GLY A 153 -14.02 11.17 -9.62
C GLY A 153 -13.51 12.28 -8.70
N TYR A 154 -14.24 12.54 -7.62
CA TYR A 154 -13.83 13.46 -6.54
C TYR A 154 -12.58 12.95 -5.83
N LEU A 155 -12.54 11.67 -5.42
CA LEU A 155 -11.36 11.07 -4.78
C LEU A 155 -10.11 11.13 -5.68
N ALA A 156 -10.27 10.98 -6.99
CA ALA A 156 -9.17 11.15 -7.94
C ALA A 156 -8.74 12.62 -8.11
N ASP A 157 -9.68 13.56 -8.05
CA ASP A 157 -9.39 15.00 -8.16
C ASP A 157 -8.65 15.54 -6.92
N THR A 158 -8.89 14.97 -5.73
CA THR A 158 -8.11 15.28 -4.52
C THR A 158 -6.74 14.61 -4.48
N GLY A 159 -6.46 13.69 -5.41
CA GLY A 159 -5.27 12.87 -5.41
C GLY A 159 -5.27 11.75 -4.37
N ALA A 160 -6.43 11.43 -3.78
CA ALA A 160 -6.55 10.30 -2.88
C ALA A 160 -6.28 8.99 -3.63
N VAL A 161 -6.92 8.78 -4.79
CA VAL A 161 -6.76 7.56 -5.62
C VAL A 161 -6.43 7.90 -7.08
N ALA A 162 -6.06 6.90 -7.87
CA ALA A 162 -5.92 7.05 -9.31
C ALA A 162 -7.29 7.29 -9.99
N ARG A 163 -7.30 7.93 -11.16
CA ARG A 163 -8.51 8.22 -11.93
C ARG A 163 -8.97 7.00 -12.73
N TYR A 164 -9.58 6.03 -12.04
CA TYR A 164 -10.20 4.87 -12.68
C TYR A 164 -11.36 5.29 -13.60
N ASP A 165 -11.46 4.66 -14.78
CA ASP A 165 -12.56 4.89 -15.70
C ASP A 165 -13.84 4.16 -15.26
N VAL A 166 -14.73 4.90 -14.63
CA VAL A 166 -16.03 4.39 -14.17
C VAL A 166 -16.99 4.04 -15.31
N SER A 167 -16.75 4.52 -16.54
CA SER A 167 -17.66 4.34 -17.68
C SER A 167 -17.49 2.98 -18.39
N THR A 168 -16.29 2.40 -18.34
CA THR A 168 -16.02 1.08 -18.93
C THR A 168 -16.84 -0.03 -18.27
N GLY A 169 -17.14 0.09 -16.97
CA GLY A 169 -17.75 -0.98 -16.17
C GLY A 169 -16.78 -2.13 -15.89
N VAL A 170 -17.30 -3.23 -15.35
CA VAL A 170 -16.54 -4.46 -15.05
C VAL A 170 -17.38 -5.68 -15.41
N ASP A 171 -16.73 -6.80 -15.73
CA ASP A 171 -17.44 -8.06 -15.99
C ASP A 171 -18.06 -8.60 -14.69
N ASP A 172 -19.36 -8.94 -14.70
CA ASP A 172 -20.04 -9.47 -13.50
C ASP A 172 -19.42 -10.79 -13.01
N ALA A 173 -18.76 -11.55 -13.88
CA ALA A 173 -18.02 -12.75 -13.51
C ALA A 173 -16.92 -12.47 -12.46
N LEU A 174 -16.29 -11.29 -12.47
CA LEU A 174 -15.32 -10.88 -11.45
C LEU A 174 -16.02 -10.65 -10.10
N LEU A 175 -17.13 -9.92 -10.12
CA LEU A 175 -17.92 -9.60 -8.93
C LEU A 175 -18.51 -10.87 -8.31
N SER A 176 -19.05 -11.77 -9.13
CA SER A 176 -19.56 -13.07 -8.72
C SER A 176 -18.46 -13.94 -8.11
N ARG A 177 -17.24 -13.96 -8.68
CA ARG A 177 -16.09 -14.66 -8.10
C ARG A 177 -15.70 -14.08 -6.73
N MET A 178 -15.68 -12.76 -6.58
CA MET A 178 -15.41 -12.10 -5.29
C MET A 178 -16.45 -12.50 -4.24
N ALA A 179 -17.73 -12.49 -4.59
CA ALA A 179 -18.80 -12.94 -3.71
C ALA A 179 -18.66 -14.41 -3.30
N SER A 180 -18.37 -15.30 -4.26
CA SER A 180 -18.14 -16.72 -3.98
C SER A 180 -16.95 -16.94 -3.05
N ASN A 181 -15.86 -16.19 -3.23
CA ASN A 181 -14.69 -16.26 -2.36
C ASN A 181 -15.01 -15.80 -0.93
N VAL A 182 -15.74 -14.69 -0.77
CA VAL A 182 -16.15 -14.17 0.54
C VAL A 182 -17.08 -15.16 1.26
N ALA A 183 -17.96 -15.83 0.51
CA ALA A 183 -18.89 -16.83 1.04
C ALA A 183 -18.22 -18.18 1.36
N ALA A 184 -16.99 -18.42 0.90
CA ALA A 184 -16.30 -19.68 1.12
C ALA A 184 -16.02 -19.89 2.64
N PRO A 185 -16.19 -21.11 3.18
CA PRO A 185 -16.05 -21.37 4.62
C PRO A 185 -14.71 -20.91 5.23
N GLY A 186 -13.62 -20.95 4.45
CA GLY A 186 -12.28 -20.56 4.88
C GLY A 186 -12.01 -19.04 4.89
N TRP A 187 -12.87 -18.21 4.29
CA TRP A 187 -12.64 -16.77 4.20
C TRP A 187 -12.55 -16.09 5.58
N GLY A 188 -13.43 -16.51 6.50
CA GLY A 188 -13.50 -16.00 7.85
C GLY A 188 -12.42 -16.54 8.80
N ALA A 189 -11.52 -17.43 8.35
CA ALA A 189 -10.48 -18.00 9.18
C ALA A 189 -9.58 -16.90 9.76
N ILE A 190 -9.34 -16.95 11.07
CA ILE A 190 -8.44 -16.01 11.75
C ILE A 190 -7.02 -16.21 11.21
N LEU A 191 -6.31 -15.11 10.94
CA LEU A 191 -4.99 -15.08 10.29
C LEU A 191 -4.95 -15.69 8.88
N GLY A 192 -6.12 -15.90 8.24
CA GLY A 192 -6.21 -16.39 6.86
C GLY A 192 -5.85 -15.32 5.82
N ALA A 193 -5.33 -15.75 4.68
CA ALA A 193 -4.82 -14.86 3.64
C ALA A 193 -5.91 -14.13 2.81
N ARG A 194 -7.15 -14.62 2.81
CA ARG A 194 -8.32 -13.99 2.14
C ARG A 194 -8.02 -13.54 0.69
N GLY A 195 -7.40 -14.46 -0.07
CA GLY A 195 -7.08 -14.25 -1.48
C GLY A 195 -5.85 -13.37 -1.74
N VAL A 196 -5.11 -12.94 -0.71
CA VAL A 196 -3.79 -12.32 -0.86
C VAL A 196 -2.74 -13.40 -1.09
N THR A 197 -1.79 -13.15 -2.00
CA THR A 197 -0.71 -14.10 -2.29
C THR A 197 0.30 -14.14 -1.15
N GLN A 198 0.47 -15.30 -0.51
CA GLN A 198 1.36 -15.42 0.65
C GLN A 198 2.84 -15.42 0.32
N ASP A 199 3.24 -16.08 -0.78
CA ASP A 199 4.59 -15.98 -1.32
C ASP A 199 4.67 -14.76 -2.25
N MET A 200 5.02 -13.61 -1.69
CA MET A 200 5.08 -12.39 -2.48
C MET A 200 6.25 -12.43 -3.47
N THR A 201 7.27 -13.28 -3.28
CA THR A 201 8.39 -13.39 -4.23
C THR A 201 7.99 -13.98 -5.58
N GLN A 202 6.80 -14.59 -5.66
CA GLN A 202 6.27 -15.18 -6.88
C GLN A 202 6.21 -14.16 -8.03
N THR A 203 6.85 -14.52 -9.14
CA THR A 203 6.85 -13.76 -10.40
C THR A 203 5.52 -13.86 -11.13
N GLY A 204 5.15 -12.82 -11.88
CA GLY A 204 3.94 -12.79 -12.72
C GLY A 204 3.00 -11.65 -12.31
N GLY A 205 1.99 -11.40 -13.15
CA GLY A 205 0.91 -10.46 -12.80
C GLY A 205 0.03 -11.05 -11.70
N ARG A 206 -0.40 -10.21 -10.75
CA ARG A 206 -1.28 -10.64 -9.65
C ARG A 206 -2.35 -9.58 -9.38
N PRO A 207 -3.59 -9.99 -9.05
CA PRO A 207 -4.69 -9.05 -8.82
C PRO A 207 -4.53 -8.23 -7.53
N ASP A 208 -3.55 -8.54 -6.69
CA ASP A 208 -3.23 -7.79 -5.47
C ASP A 208 -2.12 -6.74 -5.68
N ILE A 209 -1.54 -6.60 -6.87
CA ILE A 209 -0.50 -5.61 -7.18
C ILE A 209 -1.03 -4.52 -8.11
N GLY A 210 -0.79 -3.26 -7.77
CA GLY A 210 -1.09 -2.09 -8.61
C GLY A 210 -1.07 -0.80 -7.79
N PRO A 211 -1.46 0.35 -8.37
CA PRO A 211 -1.77 1.55 -7.60
C PRO A 211 -2.80 1.30 -6.49
N ALA A 212 -3.73 0.38 -6.76
CA ALA A 212 -4.64 -0.26 -5.81
C ALA A 212 -4.79 -1.75 -6.22
N THR A 213 -5.36 -2.59 -5.37
CA THR A 213 -5.68 -3.99 -5.76
C THR A 213 -6.85 -4.03 -6.75
N GLN A 214 -7.02 -5.14 -7.49
CA GLN A 214 -8.16 -5.32 -8.40
C GLN A 214 -9.50 -5.16 -7.70
N ALA A 215 -9.65 -5.70 -6.48
CA ALA A 215 -10.87 -5.54 -5.70
C ALA A 215 -11.14 -4.09 -5.32
N GLN A 216 -10.09 -3.33 -4.98
CA GLN A 216 -10.22 -1.90 -4.69
C GLN A 216 -10.54 -1.09 -5.94
N ALA A 217 -9.89 -1.38 -7.08
CA ALA A 217 -10.19 -0.74 -8.37
C ALA A 217 -11.65 -0.97 -8.78
N ILE A 218 -12.13 -2.22 -8.68
CA ILE A 218 -13.52 -2.57 -8.96
C ILE A 218 -14.47 -1.85 -7.99
N TRP A 219 -14.14 -1.80 -6.70
CA TRP A 219 -14.95 -1.10 -5.71
C TRP A 219 -15.04 0.41 -6.02
N LEU A 220 -13.93 1.05 -6.37
CA LEU A 220 -13.90 2.46 -6.80
C LEU A 220 -14.73 2.68 -8.08
N MET A 221 -14.63 1.79 -9.07
CA MET A 221 -15.33 1.93 -10.35
C MET A 221 -16.85 1.73 -10.23
N THR A 222 -17.26 0.76 -9.42
CA THR A 222 -18.65 0.25 -9.41
C THR A 222 -19.42 0.57 -8.14
N GLY A 223 -18.72 0.86 -7.05
CA GLY A 223 -19.31 0.84 -5.72
C GLY A 223 -19.82 -0.54 -5.27
N ASP A 224 -19.67 -1.63 -6.02
CA ASP A 224 -20.36 -2.90 -5.73
C ASP A 224 -19.94 -3.50 -4.37
N LEU A 225 -20.94 -3.90 -3.56
CA LEU A 225 -20.75 -4.46 -2.23
C LEU A 225 -19.93 -5.77 -2.22
N ARG A 226 -19.96 -6.54 -3.31
CA ARG A 226 -19.16 -7.77 -3.44
C ARG A 226 -17.67 -7.45 -3.49
N ALA A 227 -17.30 -6.40 -4.23
CA ALA A 227 -15.94 -5.89 -4.29
C ALA A 227 -15.53 -5.23 -2.96
N ALA A 228 -16.43 -4.46 -2.34
CA ALA A 228 -16.20 -3.86 -1.02
C ALA A 228 -15.90 -4.91 0.05
N ALA A 229 -16.74 -5.95 0.16
CA ALA A 229 -16.57 -7.03 1.13
C ALA A 229 -15.25 -7.80 0.92
N PHE A 230 -14.87 -8.03 -0.34
CA PHE A 230 -13.62 -8.69 -0.68
C PHE A 230 -12.41 -7.80 -0.31
N ALA A 231 -12.42 -6.51 -0.68
CA ALA A 231 -11.35 -5.58 -0.38
C ALA A 231 -11.17 -5.34 1.13
N ILE A 232 -12.27 -5.21 1.89
CA ILE A 232 -12.25 -5.12 3.35
C ILE A 232 -11.69 -6.41 3.97
N GLY A 233 -12.08 -7.56 3.43
CA GLY A 233 -11.53 -8.84 3.86
C GLY A 233 -10.01 -8.92 3.66
N GLN A 234 -9.51 -8.44 2.51
CA GLN A 234 -8.08 -8.34 2.24
C GLN A 234 -7.35 -7.37 3.18
N ALA A 235 -7.96 -6.22 3.50
CA ALA A 235 -7.40 -5.26 4.48
C ALA A 235 -7.29 -5.86 5.88
N GLU A 236 -8.29 -6.65 6.30
CA GLU A 236 -8.22 -7.40 7.56
C GLU A 236 -7.15 -8.52 7.52
N ALA A 237 -6.89 -9.13 6.36
CA ALA A 237 -5.82 -10.10 6.19
C ALA A 237 -4.41 -9.48 6.24
N ALA A 238 -4.28 -8.16 5.99
CA ALA A 238 -3.01 -7.45 6.08
C ALA A 238 -2.33 -7.66 7.45
N GLY A 239 -3.13 -7.75 8.51
CA GLY A 239 -2.65 -8.03 9.86
C GLY A 239 -1.86 -9.34 9.96
N SER A 240 -2.26 -10.36 9.20
CA SER A 240 -1.61 -11.67 9.28
C SER A 240 -0.20 -11.72 8.67
N ILE A 241 0.18 -10.69 7.90
CA ILE A 241 1.48 -10.58 7.25
C ILE A 241 2.52 -10.13 8.30
N PRO A 242 3.68 -10.80 8.41
CA PRO A 242 4.63 -10.56 9.51
C PRO A 242 5.52 -9.32 9.29
N TRP A 243 4.90 -8.15 9.10
CA TRP A 243 5.55 -6.85 8.92
C TRP A 243 5.23 -5.83 10.03
N HIS A 244 4.57 -6.25 11.11
CA HIS A 244 4.14 -5.37 12.20
C HIS A 244 5.20 -5.28 13.27
N PHE A 245 5.97 -4.19 13.28
CA PHE A 245 7.00 -3.98 14.29
C PHE A 245 6.72 -2.71 15.10
N TRP A 246 6.12 -2.89 16.27
CA TRP A 246 5.77 -1.82 17.19
C TRP A 246 6.90 -1.57 18.20
N ASP A 247 7.48 -0.38 18.16
CA ASP A 247 8.43 0.09 19.16
C ASP A 247 7.70 0.93 20.20
N VAL A 248 7.48 0.34 21.35
CA VAL A 248 6.85 0.95 22.54
C VAL A 248 7.57 2.18 23.09
N SER A 249 8.82 2.42 22.72
CA SER A 249 9.55 3.65 23.06
C SER A 249 9.63 4.61 21.85
N GLY A 250 9.10 4.20 20.70
CA GLY A 250 8.96 4.99 19.47
C GLY A 250 7.87 6.05 19.59
N GLY A 251 7.53 6.70 18.47
CA GLY A 251 6.44 7.69 18.42
C GLY A 251 6.54 8.78 19.50
N ARG A 252 7.73 9.38 19.68
CA ARG A 252 7.99 10.38 20.75
C ARG A 252 7.81 9.86 22.18
N GLY A 253 7.94 8.55 22.39
CA GLY A 253 7.88 7.92 23.71
C GLY A 253 6.49 7.39 24.09
N SER A 254 5.47 7.59 23.26
CA SER A 254 4.13 7.01 23.45
C SER A 254 3.92 5.67 22.72
N GLY A 255 4.96 5.17 22.03
CA GLY A 255 4.86 4.02 21.15
C GLY A 255 4.62 4.44 19.69
N GLY A 256 5.21 3.69 18.76
CA GLY A 256 5.06 3.90 17.32
C GLY A 256 5.62 2.73 16.51
N TRP A 257 5.40 2.74 15.20
CA TRP A 257 6.03 1.77 14.30
C TRP A 257 7.54 1.96 14.25
N LEU A 258 8.29 0.89 13.95
CA LEU A 258 9.75 0.95 13.93
C LEU A 258 10.28 2.06 13.02
N ASP A 259 11.08 2.93 13.63
CA ASP A 259 11.66 4.11 13.02
C ASP A 259 13.16 3.91 12.77
N ALA A 260 13.55 3.92 11.49
CA ALA A 260 14.94 3.77 11.07
C ALA A 260 15.87 4.87 11.59
N ARG A 261 15.37 6.05 12.00
CA ARG A 261 16.17 7.11 12.64
C ARG A 261 16.65 6.69 14.03
N ARG A 262 15.84 5.89 14.73
CA ARG A 262 16.20 5.32 16.04
C ARG A 262 16.96 4.00 15.90
N TRP A 263 16.69 3.25 14.84
CA TRP A 263 17.33 1.96 14.54
C TRP A 263 18.07 1.98 13.20
N PRO A 264 19.13 2.81 13.05
CA PRO A 264 19.74 3.06 11.74
C PRO A 264 20.38 1.82 11.11
N ARG A 265 20.86 0.88 11.92
CA ARG A 265 21.50 -0.37 11.45
C ARG A 265 20.52 -1.53 11.26
N LEU A 266 19.25 -1.36 11.63
CA LEU A 266 18.30 -2.46 11.63
C LEU A 266 17.97 -2.90 10.20
N TRP A 267 17.96 -4.21 10.02
CA TRP A 267 17.46 -4.89 8.85
C TRP A 267 16.57 -6.04 9.29
N THR A 268 15.30 -6.01 8.91
CA THR A 268 14.33 -7.03 9.35
C THR A 268 14.49 -8.37 8.62
N ASP A 269 15.30 -8.40 7.58
CA ASP A 269 15.73 -9.64 6.93
C ASP A 269 16.63 -10.46 7.89
N PRO A 270 16.54 -11.80 7.88
CA PRO A 270 17.38 -12.66 8.73
C PRO A 270 18.89 -12.40 8.61
N ARG A 271 19.36 -11.91 7.46
CA ARG A 271 20.76 -11.51 7.23
C ARG A 271 21.21 -10.33 8.09
N GLY A 272 20.29 -9.58 8.70
CA GLY A 272 20.60 -8.54 9.68
C GLY A 272 21.23 -9.07 10.98
N GLY A 273 21.05 -10.37 11.28
CA GLY A 273 21.62 -10.99 12.49
C GLY A 273 20.99 -10.49 13.79
N PRO A 274 21.70 -10.51 14.93
CA PRO A 274 21.17 -10.02 16.20
C PRO A 274 21.10 -8.48 16.25
N PRO A 275 20.35 -7.89 17.20
CA PRO A 275 20.40 -6.45 17.46
C PRO A 275 21.83 -5.95 17.71
N PRO A 276 22.17 -4.73 17.26
CA PRO A 276 21.30 -3.74 16.63
C PRO A 276 21.15 -3.94 15.10
N GLY A 277 21.71 -5.01 14.51
CA GLY A 277 21.67 -5.28 13.07
C GLY A 277 20.36 -5.91 12.60
N GLY A 278 19.74 -6.78 13.40
CA GLY A 278 18.44 -7.37 13.12
C GLY A 278 17.48 -7.29 14.31
N LEU A 279 16.30 -7.88 14.14
CA LEU A 279 15.25 -7.91 15.16
C LEU A 279 15.69 -8.74 16.37
N LEU A 280 15.24 -8.34 17.57
CA LEU A 280 15.54 -9.11 18.79
C LEU A 280 14.92 -10.51 18.77
N GLN A 281 13.69 -10.63 18.27
CA GLN A 281 13.13 -11.90 17.84
C GLN A 281 13.02 -11.88 16.33
N PRO A 282 13.61 -12.83 15.58
CA PRO A 282 13.45 -12.88 14.14
C PRO A 282 12.00 -13.22 13.76
N VAL A 283 11.59 -12.80 12.57
CA VAL A 283 10.31 -13.25 11.98
C VAL A 283 10.35 -14.78 11.84
N ALA A 284 9.30 -15.45 12.31
CA ALA A 284 9.24 -16.91 12.24
C ALA A 284 9.08 -17.38 10.77
N SER A 285 9.85 -18.39 10.38
CA SER A 285 9.85 -18.93 9.00
C SER A 285 8.59 -19.71 8.63
N ASP A 286 7.79 -20.09 9.62
CA ASP A 286 6.58 -20.91 9.50
C ASP A 286 5.28 -20.07 9.58
N THR A 287 5.37 -18.76 9.30
CA THR A 287 4.17 -17.88 9.22
C THR A 287 3.31 -18.18 7.98
N GLY A 288 3.88 -18.88 6.99
CA GLY A 288 3.28 -19.10 5.67
C GLY A 288 3.45 -17.93 4.71
N TRP A 289 3.90 -16.77 5.21
CA TRP A 289 4.12 -15.55 4.43
C TRP A 289 5.58 -15.38 4.05
N VAL A 290 5.83 -14.95 2.82
CA VAL A 290 7.15 -14.51 2.35
C VAL A 290 7.00 -13.07 1.83
N PRO A 291 7.08 -12.05 2.71
CA PRO A 291 6.94 -10.66 2.32
C PRO A 291 8.05 -10.21 1.37
N ASP A 292 7.72 -9.42 0.35
CA ASP A 292 8.66 -8.89 -0.62
C ASP A 292 8.27 -7.47 -1.05
N SER A 293 9.24 -6.54 -1.05
CA SER A 293 8.97 -5.14 -1.37
C SER A 293 8.57 -4.95 -2.84
N ALA A 294 9.10 -5.79 -3.74
CA ALA A 294 8.84 -5.70 -5.17
C ALA A 294 7.47 -6.22 -5.57
N HIS A 295 6.79 -6.98 -4.71
CA HIS A 295 5.46 -7.49 -4.99
C HIS A 295 4.52 -7.31 -3.79
N GLN A 296 4.69 -6.24 -3.01
CA GLN A 296 3.77 -5.95 -1.92
C GLN A 296 2.44 -5.34 -2.43
N PRO A 297 1.29 -5.80 -1.92
CA PRO A 297 -0.02 -5.20 -2.23
C PRO A 297 -0.22 -3.85 -1.52
N ASP A 298 -1.20 -3.06 -1.95
CA ASP A 298 -1.75 -1.93 -1.15
C ASP A 298 -3.08 -2.38 -0.54
N LEU A 299 -3.07 -3.02 0.63
CA LEU A 299 -4.28 -3.67 1.15
C LEU A 299 -5.20 -2.70 1.90
N SER A 300 -4.64 -1.64 2.48
CA SER A 300 -5.30 -0.94 3.58
C SER A 300 -5.66 0.51 3.28
N PHE A 301 -4.98 1.16 2.32
CA PHE A 301 -5.21 2.58 2.05
C PHE A 301 -6.61 2.87 1.50
N VAL A 302 -7.04 2.22 0.41
CA VAL A 302 -8.40 2.43 -0.12
C VAL A 302 -9.48 2.00 0.89
N PRO A 303 -9.40 0.82 1.55
CA PRO A 303 -10.35 0.47 2.59
C PRO A 303 -10.39 1.46 3.76
N TYR A 304 -9.25 2.02 4.18
CA TYR A 304 -9.23 3.10 5.17
C TYR A 304 -10.03 4.32 4.70
N LEU A 305 -9.75 4.81 3.48
CA LEU A 305 -10.44 5.99 2.94
C LEU A 305 -11.95 5.81 2.83
N LEU A 306 -12.40 4.63 2.40
CA LEU A 306 -13.81 4.37 2.10
C LEU A 306 -14.62 3.87 3.30
N THR A 307 -13.97 3.51 4.42
CA THR A 307 -14.67 3.02 5.62
C THR A 307 -14.41 3.87 6.86
N GLY A 308 -13.34 4.66 6.89
CA GLY A 308 -12.89 5.37 8.08
C GLY A 308 -12.40 4.47 9.22
N ARG A 309 -12.27 3.14 9.00
CA ARG A 309 -11.81 2.18 10.01
C ARG A 309 -10.34 2.46 10.34
N ARG A 310 -10.11 3.02 11.52
CA ARG A 310 -8.77 3.43 11.99
C ARG A 310 -7.77 2.27 12.03
N ALA A 311 -8.22 1.04 12.26
CA ALA A 311 -7.36 -0.13 12.16
C ALA A 311 -6.67 -0.29 10.80
N PHE A 312 -7.31 0.09 9.69
CA PHE A 312 -6.69 0.04 8.36
C PHE A 312 -5.61 1.11 8.17
N LEU A 313 -5.69 2.23 8.90
CA LEU A 313 -4.58 3.19 8.97
C LEU A 313 -3.37 2.57 9.70
N ASP A 314 -3.60 1.85 10.81
CA ASP A 314 -2.52 1.15 11.52
C ASP A 314 -1.80 0.15 10.60
N GLU A 315 -2.55 -0.64 9.81
CA GLU A 315 -1.98 -1.59 8.85
C GLU A 315 -1.16 -0.89 7.76
N LEU A 316 -1.66 0.22 7.22
CA LEU A 316 -0.94 1.04 6.24
C LEU A 316 0.38 1.56 6.82
N GLN A 317 0.34 2.10 8.04
CA GLN A 317 1.52 2.65 8.71
C GLN A 317 2.55 1.55 9.04
N ALA A 318 2.10 0.37 9.48
CA ALA A 318 2.96 -0.78 9.74
C ALA A 318 3.72 -1.20 8.48
N GLN A 319 3.01 -1.35 7.36
CA GLN A 319 3.60 -1.70 6.07
C GLN A 319 4.55 -0.61 5.55
N ALA A 320 4.19 0.66 5.71
CA ALA A 320 5.05 1.79 5.33
C ALA A 320 6.35 1.83 6.15
N ALA A 321 6.29 1.55 7.44
CA ALA A 321 7.48 1.43 8.29
C ALA A 321 8.35 0.23 7.86
N TRP A 322 7.72 -0.92 7.59
CA TRP A 322 8.39 -2.12 7.07
C TRP A 322 9.12 -1.86 5.75
N CYS A 323 8.56 -1.06 4.84
CA CYS A 323 9.22 -0.70 3.57
C CYS A 323 10.61 -0.07 3.78
N VAL A 324 10.81 0.64 4.91
CA VAL A 324 12.09 1.26 5.25
C VAL A 324 13.02 0.25 5.93
N VAL A 325 12.57 -0.42 6.98
CA VAL A 325 13.44 -1.31 7.78
C VAL A 325 13.73 -2.67 7.14
N SER A 326 13.00 -3.04 6.09
CA SER A 326 13.30 -4.20 5.25
C SER A 326 14.38 -3.92 4.19
N GLN A 327 14.68 -2.64 3.90
CA GLN A 327 15.75 -2.27 3.00
C GLN A 327 17.11 -2.47 3.68
N TRP A 328 18.03 -3.12 2.96
CA TRP A 328 19.39 -3.39 3.42
C TRP A 328 20.09 -2.08 3.85
N PRO A 329 20.69 -1.97 5.05
CA PRO A 329 21.23 -0.72 5.56
C PRO A 329 22.25 -0.04 4.65
N ASP A 330 23.08 -0.77 3.92
CA ASP A 330 24.08 -0.17 3.03
C ASP A 330 23.43 0.55 1.83
N THR A 331 22.32 0.01 1.31
CA THR A 331 21.55 0.67 0.25
C THR A 331 20.57 1.70 0.81
N ARG A 332 20.04 1.50 2.02
CA ARG A 332 19.24 2.51 2.72
C ARG A 332 20.06 3.73 3.13
N GLY A 333 21.36 3.54 3.34
CA GLY A 333 22.28 4.56 3.82
C GLY A 333 22.29 4.65 5.35
N HIS A 334 23.08 5.59 5.87
CA HIS A 334 23.24 5.77 7.31
C HIS A 334 23.08 7.26 7.66
N PRO A 335 22.33 7.64 8.71
CA PRO A 335 22.07 9.05 9.03
C PRO A 335 23.32 9.87 9.39
N ALA A 336 24.48 9.22 9.58
CA ALA A 336 25.77 9.89 9.74
C ALA A 336 26.39 10.37 8.42
N ASN A 337 25.92 9.84 7.28
CA ASN A 337 26.36 10.27 5.96
C ASN A 337 25.65 11.57 5.57
N SER A 338 26.33 12.40 4.78
CA SER A 338 25.72 13.59 4.19
C SER A 338 24.87 13.20 2.97
N GLY A 339 23.66 13.74 2.87
CA GLY A 339 22.83 13.63 1.68
C GLY A 339 21.35 13.38 2.01
N PRO A 340 20.46 13.60 1.04
CA PRO A 340 19.05 13.30 1.22
C PRO A 340 18.82 11.79 1.36
N ALA A 341 17.84 11.43 2.17
CA ALA A 341 17.41 10.06 2.45
C ALA A 341 18.44 9.12 3.08
N GLU A 342 19.59 9.61 3.56
CA GLU A 342 20.55 8.75 4.26
C GLU A 342 19.95 8.17 5.55
N GLY A 343 19.84 6.83 5.59
CA GLY A 343 19.14 6.12 6.66
C GLY A 343 17.65 5.84 6.38
N LEU A 344 17.08 6.41 5.32
CA LEU A 344 15.65 6.33 4.98
C LEU A 344 15.39 5.89 3.52
N ASN A 345 16.43 5.69 2.72
CA ASN A 345 16.29 5.48 1.28
C ASN A 345 15.67 4.10 0.95
N VAL A 346 14.58 4.06 0.19
CA VAL A 346 13.91 2.83 -0.26
C VAL A 346 14.05 2.55 -1.76
N VAL A 347 14.75 3.44 -2.48
CA VAL A 347 14.89 3.41 -3.94
C VAL A 347 16.26 2.91 -4.38
N ARG A 348 17.33 3.40 -3.73
CA ARG A 348 18.72 3.08 -4.06
C ARG A 348 18.96 1.58 -3.96
N GLY A 349 19.47 0.98 -5.04
CA GLY A 349 19.81 -0.44 -5.09
C GLY A 349 18.60 -1.39 -5.05
N ASN A 350 17.39 -0.89 -5.19
CA ASN A 350 16.17 -1.70 -5.22
C ASN A 350 15.79 -2.06 -6.67
N GLN A 351 14.88 -3.04 -6.83
CA GLN A 351 14.09 -3.14 -8.06
C GLN A 351 13.24 -1.88 -8.19
N VAL A 352 13.09 -1.34 -9.40
CA VAL A 352 12.30 -0.11 -9.62
C VAL A 352 10.85 -0.31 -9.21
N ARG A 353 10.28 -1.51 -9.40
CA ARG A 353 8.95 -1.84 -8.87
C ARG A 353 8.90 -1.86 -7.34
N GLY A 354 9.92 -2.42 -6.67
CA GLY A 354 10.00 -2.40 -5.21
C GLY A 354 10.10 -0.99 -4.66
N ALA A 355 10.91 -0.14 -5.31
CA ALA A 355 10.97 1.27 -5.02
C ALA A 355 9.63 1.97 -5.24
N ALA A 356 8.92 1.68 -6.34
CA ALA A 356 7.61 2.25 -6.64
C ALA A 356 6.58 1.96 -5.54
N TRP A 357 6.50 0.71 -5.09
CA TRP A 357 5.55 0.29 -4.05
C TRP A 357 5.93 0.77 -2.66
N SER A 358 7.21 0.79 -2.32
CA SER A 358 7.67 1.40 -1.08
C SER A 358 7.36 2.91 -1.04
N MET A 359 7.58 3.64 -2.14
CA MET A 359 7.19 5.05 -2.24
C MET A 359 5.67 5.22 -2.14
N ARG A 360 4.86 4.37 -2.79
CA ARG A 360 3.40 4.37 -2.68
C ARG A 360 2.95 4.23 -1.22
N GLN A 361 3.47 3.26 -0.46
CA GLN A 361 3.10 3.08 0.94
C GLN A 361 3.54 4.26 1.82
N LEU A 362 4.75 4.80 1.61
CA LEU A 362 5.25 5.96 2.37
C LEU A 362 4.44 7.23 2.10
N ASP A 363 4.13 7.51 0.83
CA ASP A 363 3.32 8.68 0.45
C ASP A 363 1.86 8.53 0.92
N ASN A 364 1.30 7.31 0.86
CA ASN A 364 -0.02 7.02 1.42
C ASN A 364 -0.05 7.23 2.93
N ALA A 365 0.93 6.70 3.68
CA ALA A 365 1.01 6.89 5.13
C ALA A 365 1.24 8.36 5.51
N ALA A 366 2.12 9.07 4.82
CA ALA A 366 2.42 10.48 5.09
C ALA A 366 1.24 11.42 4.80
N TRP A 367 0.37 11.06 3.86
CA TRP A 367 -0.81 11.83 3.51
C TRP A 367 -2.04 11.48 4.36
N ALA A 368 -2.27 10.19 4.63
CA ALA A 368 -3.45 9.70 5.36
C ALA A 368 -3.35 9.88 6.88
N THR A 369 -2.14 9.91 7.43
CA THR A 369 -1.95 9.94 8.88
C THR A 369 -2.37 11.32 9.46
N PRO A 370 -3.21 11.36 10.50
CA PRO A 370 -3.62 12.58 11.20
C PRO A 370 -2.45 13.42 11.72
N ALA A 371 -2.64 14.74 11.80
CA ALA A 371 -1.58 15.68 12.17
C ALA A 371 -1.00 15.46 13.58
N ASP A 372 -1.82 14.94 14.50
CA ASP A 372 -1.51 14.65 15.89
C ASP A 372 -0.93 13.24 16.12
N ASP A 373 -0.92 12.38 15.10
CA ASP A 373 -0.37 11.04 15.21
C ASP A 373 1.17 11.09 15.39
N PRO A 374 1.72 10.40 16.40
CA PRO A 374 3.16 10.43 16.69
C PRO A 374 4.04 9.84 15.59
N ASN A 375 3.50 9.03 14.67
CA ASN A 375 4.23 8.42 13.57
C ASN A 375 4.32 9.36 12.34
N LEU A 376 3.44 10.36 12.20
CA LEU A 376 3.42 11.24 11.03
C LEU A 376 4.79 11.90 10.71
N PRO A 377 5.54 12.43 11.70
CA PRO A 377 6.85 13.03 11.43
C PRO A 377 7.88 12.05 10.87
N TYR A 378 7.71 10.73 11.09
CA TYR A 378 8.57 9.72 10.48
C TYR A 378 8.20 9.52 9.00
N PHE A 379 6.92 9.27 8.71
CA PHE A 379 6.47 9.00 7.34
C PHE A 379 6.70 10.19 6.41
N ARG A 380 6.47 11.44 6.88
CA ARG A 380 6.82 12.65 6.12
C ARG A 380 8.31 12.72 5.81
N ALA A 381 9.16 12.50 6.81
CA ALA A 381 10.61 12.51 6.62
C ALA A 381 11.05 11.45 5.61
N CYS A 382 10.50 10.23 5.67
CA CYS A 382 10.78 9.17 4.70
C CYS A 382 10.34 9.55 3.28
N ALA A 383 9.10 10.00 3.10
CA ALA A 383 8.56 10.36 1.80
C ALA A 383 9.35 11.53 1.18
N GLU A 384 9.47 12.65 1.88
CA GLU A 384 10.14 13.87 1.40
C GLU A 384 11.62 13.62 1.09
N SER A 385 12.33 12.92 1.97
CA SER A 385 13.75 12.66 1.77
C SER A 385 14.02 11.81 0.53
N ASN A 386 13.20 10.78 0.28
CA ASN A 386 13.36 9.92 -0.90
C ASN A 386 13.09 10.69 -2.20
N TRP A 387 12.06 11.53 -2.25
CA TRP A 387 11.79 12.39 -3.40
C TRP A 387 12.91 13.42 -3.63
N SER A 388 13.42 14.02 -2.56
CA SER A 388 14.58 14.93 -2.63
C SER A 388 15.84 14.21 -3.15
N TRP A 389 16.06 12.98 -2.69
CA TRP A 389 17.16 12.16 -3.19
C TRP A 389 17.02 11.87 -4.69
N LEU A 390 15.86 11.39 -5.13
CA LEU A 390 15.57 11.16 -6.55
C LEU A 390 15.82 12.43 -7.40
N ARG A 391 15.31 13.58 -6.94
CA ARG A 391 15.50 14.87 -7.60
C ARG A 391 16.98 15.20 -7.75
N SER A 392 17.77 14.99 -6.69
CA SER A 392 19.22 15.25 -6.71
C SER A 392 20.00 14.39 -7.70
N ARG A 393 19.48 13.20 -8.07
CA ARG A 393 20.14 12.27 -9.01
C ARG A 393 19.90 12.61 -10.48
N ILE A 394 18.87 13.39 -10.79
CA ILE A 394 18.44 13.68 -12.17
C ILE A 394 19.58 14.20 -13.07
N PRO A 395 20.44 15.15 -12.66
CA PRO A 395 21.53 15.62 -13.54
C PRO A 395 22.50 14.51 -13.94
N ALA A 396 22.93 13.68 -12.98
CA ALA A 396 23.85 12.57 -13.23
C ALA A 396 23.22 11.50 -14.13
N TRP A 397 21.98 11.10 -13.85
CA TRP A 397 21.26 10.12 -14.66
C TRP A 397 20.92 10.64 -16.05
N THR A 398 20.62 11.93 -16.20
CA THR A 398 20.43 12.56 -17.51
C THR A 398 21.70 12.47 -18.35
N ASN A 399 22.86 12.77 -17.75
CA ASN A 399 24.14 12.64 -18.44
C ASN A 399 24.48 11.18 -18.78
N GLU A 400 24.12 10.22 -17.93
CA GLU A 400 24.36 8.79 -18.19
C GLU A 400 23.47 8.25 -19.31
N GLN A 401 22.19 8.63 -19.34
CA GLN A 401 21.15 8.01 -20.17
C GLN A 401 20.97 8.65 -21.55
N GLY A 402 21.47 9.88 -21.75
CA GLY A 402 21.39 10.57 -23.04
C GLY A 402 19.95 10.82 -23.51
N GLU A 403 19.62 10.38 -24.72
CA GLU A 403 18.28 10.54 -25.29
C GLU A 403 17.21 9.74 -24.55
N LEU A 404 17.57 8.62 -23.91
CA LEU A 404 16.66 7.76 -23.13
C LEU A 404 16.47 8.24 -21.69
N ARG A 405 16.94 9.44 -21.33
CA ARG A 405 16.78 9.97 -19.97
C ARG A 405 15.33 9.87 -19.47
N GLY A 406 15.16 9.68 -18.18
CA GLY A 406 13.85 9.50 -17.56
C GLY A 406 13.61 8.09 -17.01
N CYS A 407 14.64 7.24 -16.98
CA CYS A 407 14.55 5.91 -16.41
C CYS A 407 15.17 5.89 -15.02
N ILE A 408 14.41 5.52 -13.99
CA ILE A 408 14.99 5.25 -12.66
C ILE A 408 15.88 4.01 -12.79
N PRO A 409 17.18 4.09 -12.45
CA PRO A 409 18.03 2.90 -12.41
C PRO A 409 17.60 1.97 -11.27
N GLY A 410 17.63 0.67 -11.52
CA GLY A 410 17.35 -0.33 -10.49
C GLY A 410 17.93 -1.68 -10.86
N VAL A 411 17.87 -2.61 -9.91
CA VAL A 411 18.39 -3.97 -10.06
C VAL A 411 17.33 -4.82 -10.74
N TYR A 412 17.74 -5.63 -11.72
CA TYR A 412 16.87 -6.59 -12.38
C TYR A 412 17.61 -7.87 -12.75
N GLY A 413 16.89 -9.00 -12.78
CA GLY A 413 17.47 -10.33 -13.00
C GLY A 413 18.00 -10.58 -14.41
N THR A 414 17.69 -9.73 -15.38
CA THR A 414 18.19 -9.83 -16.76
C THR A 414 19.26 -8.76 -17.03
N PRO A 415 20.55 -9.15 -17.20
CA PRO A 415 21.64 -8.21 -17.42
C PRO A 415 21.44 -7.29 -18.61
N ASN A 416 21.95 -6.06 -18.53
CA ASN A 416 22.03 -5.09 -19.64
C ASN A 416 20.68 -4.69 -20.28
N THR A 417 19.58 -4.97 -19.56
CA THR A 417 18.22 -4.63 -19.97
C THR A 417 17.51 -3.83 -18.88
N MET A 418 16.45 -3.13 -19.27
CA MET A 418 15.57 -2.41 -18.37
C MET A 418 14.12 -2.80 -18.68
N PRO A 419 13.36 -3.29 -17.69
CA PRO A 419 11.93 -3.54 -17.82
C PRO A 419 11.14 -2.21 -17.81
N PRO A 420 10.53 -1.78 -18.92
CA PRO A 420 9.84 -0.49 -18.97
C PRO A 420 8.58 -0.46 -18.09
N TRP A 421 7.91 -1.59 -17.92
CA TRP A 421 6.76 -1.73 -17.03
C TRP A 421 7.08 -1.38 -15.56
N GLN A 422 8.33 -1.50 -15.11
CA GLN A 422 8.69 -1.02 -13.76
C GLN A 422 8.73 0.51 -13.67
N GLN A 423 9.11 1.18 -14.76
CA GLN A 423 9.07 2.64 -14.84
C GLN A 423 7.62 3.13 -14.84
N ASP A 424 6.71 2.39 -15.48
CA ASP A 424 5.28 2.66 -15.44
C ASP A 424 4.69 2.56 -14.02
N TYR A 425 5.08 1.54 -13.24
CA TYR A 425 4.74 1.46 -11.82
C TYR A 425 5.28 2.65 -11.03
N PHE A 426 6.54 3.00 -11.20
CA PHE A 426 7.15 4.13 -10.49
C PHE A 426 6.48 5.47 -10.86
N ALA A 427 6.11 5.64 -12.12
CA ALA A 427 5.39 6.82 -12.59
C ALA A 427 4.03 6.98 -11.91
N SER A 428 3.33 5.88 -11.62
CA SER A 428 2.05 5.93 -10.89
C SER A 428 2.22 6.44 -9.45
N SER A 429 3.26 6.00 -8.74
CA SER A 429 3.57 6.51 -7.39
C SER A 429 3.99 7.98 -7.43
N ALA A 430 4.85 8.36 -8.38
CA ALA A 430 5.28 9.75 -8.56
C ALA A 430 4.10 10.68 -8.92
N ALA A 431 3.17 10.21 -9.75
CA ALA A 431 1.96 10.97 -10.10
C ALA A 431 1.02 11.16 -8.91
N SER A 432 0.82 10.13 -8.07
CA SER A 432 0.03 10.24 -6.84
C SER A 432 0.63 11.28 -5.89
N ALA A 433 1.94 11.19 -5.61
CA ALA A 433 2.65 12.16 -4.77
C ALA A 433 2.60 13.58 -5.35
N ALA A 434 2.81 13.73 -6.67
CA ALA A 434 2.73 15.02 -7.35
C ALA A 434 1.33 15.64 -7.29
N ARG A 435 0.26 14.81 -7.43
CA ARG A 435 -1.12 15.29 -7.32
C ARG A 435 -1.43 15.81 -5.91
N ARG A 436 -0.85 15.17 -4.89
CA ARG A 436 -0.94 15.58 -3.47
C ARG A 436 -0.03 16.77 -3.12
N GLY A 437 0.63 17.38 -4.11
CA GLY A 437 1.39 18.62 -3.95
C GLY A 437 2.90 18.45 -3.75
N ASN A 438 3.45 17.23 -3.88
CA ASN A 438 4.90 17.04 -3.77
C ASN A 438 5.63 17.56 -5.03
N GLY A 439 6.35 18.67 -4.87
CA GLY A 439 7.09 19.32 -5.95
C GLY A 439 8.26 18.50 -6.50
N ASP A 440 9.00 17.79 -5.66
CA ASP A 440 10.11 16.93 -6.09
C ASP A 440 9.60 15.71 -6.87
N ALA A 441 8.50 15.09 -6.42
CA ALA A 441 7.84 14.02 -7.16
C ALA A 441 7.36 14.49 -8.54
N ARG A 442 6.80 15.71 -8.62
CA ARG A 442 6.43 16.33 -9.90
C ARG A 442 7.63 16.50 -10.83
N GLU A 443 8.75 16.99 -10.31
CA GLU A 443 9.98 17.18 -11.08
C GLU A 443 10.60 15.85 -11.54
N VAL A 444 10.54 14.81 -10.72
CA VAL A 444 10.93 13.44 -11.10
C VAL A 444 10.01 12.92 -12.21
N LEU A 445 8.69 13.07 -12.07
CA LEU A 445 7.73 12.66 -13.09
C LEU A 445 7.93 13.42 -14.42
N LEU A 446 8.22 14.72 -14.35
CA LEU A 446 8.56 15.54 -15.52
C LEU A 446 9.80 15.00 -16.24
N TRP A 447 10.84 14.64 -15.49
CA TRP A 447 12.03 14.02 -16.07
C TRP A 447 11.73 12.64 -16.68
N MET A 448 10.95 11.80 -15.98
CA MET A 448 10.51 10.49 -16.49
C MET A 448 9.67 10.59 -17.77
N SER A 449 8.93 11.69 -17.94
CA SER A 449 8.07 11.89 -19.12
C SER A 449 8.82 11.80 -20.45
N ASN A 450 10.12 12.15 -20.47
CA ASN A 450 10.95 12.02 -21.67
C ASN A 450 11.02 10.57 -22.14
N PHE A 451 11.31 9.62 -21.24
CA PHE A 451 11.37 8.21 -21.59
C PHE A 451 9.97 7.62 -21.82
N LEU A 452 9.03 7.86 -20.89
CA LEU A 452 7.71 7.25 -20.90
C LEU A 452 6.89 7.60 -22.15
N ALA A 453 6.92 8.87 -22.58
CA ALA A 453 6.33 9.28 -23.85
C ALA A 453 7.27 9.01 -25.04
N GLY A 454 8.58 9.25 -24.87
CA GLY A 454 9.57 9.11 -25.93
C GLY A 454 9.67 7.72 -26.53
N ARG A 455 9.46 6.65 -25.75
CA ARG A 455 9.45 5.27 -26.26
C ARG A 455 8.35 5.00 -27.29
N PHE A 456 7.33 5.87 -27.39
CA PHE A 456 6.28 5.79 -28.42
C PHE A 456 6.44 6.81 -29.55
N LEU A 457 7.28 7.84 -29.35
CA LEU A 457 7.42 8.98 -30.28
C LEU A 457 8.77 8.99 -31.02
N SER A 458 9.64 8.01 -30.77
CA SER A 458 11.00 7.98 -31.29
C SER A 458 11.18 7.09 -32.54
N ALA A 459 10.11 6.83 -33.28
CA ALA A 459 10.14 6.05 -34.52
C ALA A 459 11.14 6.62 -35.54
N SER A 460 11.12 7.94 -35.75
CA SER A 460 12.04 8.66 -36.64
C SER A 460 13.50 8.62 -36.17
N LYS A 461 13.74 8.24 -34.91
CA LYS A 461 15.08 8.05 -34.33
C LYS A 461 15.53 6.60 -34.32
N GLY A 462 14.79 5.67 -34.92
CA GLY A 462 15.18 4.27 -35.08
C GLY A 462 14.71 3.29 -34.01
N PHE A 463 13.83 3.73 -33.09
CA PHE A 463 13.18 2.89 -32.08
C PHE A 463 11.73 2.58 -32.48
N ASP A 464 11.36 1.30 -32.61
CA ASP A 464 9.98 0.90 -32.94
C ASP A 464 9.05 1.25 -31.76
N PRO A 465 8.02 2.10 -31.93
CA PRO A 465 7.09 2.44 -30.85
C PRO A 465 6.44 1.22 -30.17
N ARG A 466 6.31 0.09 -30.88
CA ARG A 466 5.79 -1.15 -30.30
C ARG A 466 6.73 -1.76 -29.26
N ASP A 467 8.03 -1.49 -29.35
CA ASP A 467 9.02 -1.90 -28.35
C ASP A 467 8.83 -1.14 -27.02
N GLY A 468 8.04 -0.04 -27.02
CA GLY A 468 7.68 0.68 -25.80
C GLY A 468 6.92 -0.15 -24.77
N VAL A 469 6.23 -1.22 -25.21
CA VAL A 469 5.50 -2.18 -24.37
C VAL A 469 6.06 -3.60 -24.48
N ALA A 470 7.32 -3.73 -24.89
CA ALA A 470 8.04 -5.00 -24.78
C ALA A 470 8.43 -5.27 -23.31
N TYR A 471 8.57 -6.55 -22.95
CA TYR A 471 8.95 -6.93 -21.58
C TYR A 471 10.29 -6.32 -21.11
N LEU A 472 11.25 -6.22 -22.02
CA LEU A 472 12.59 -5.70 -21.76
C LEU A 472 13.02 -4.77 -22.88
N ILE A 473 13.64 -3.66 -22.50
CA ILE A 473 14.35 -2.75 -23.41
C ILE A 473 15.85 -2.89 -23.18
N ALA A 474 16.64 -2.94 -24.27
CA ALA A 474 18.09 -2.92 -24.19
C ALA A 474 18.57 -1.59 -23.58
N ALA A 475 19.33 -1.66 -22.49
CA ALA A 475 19.78 -0.48 -21.74
C ALA A 475 21.30 -0.28 -21.77
N ARG A 476 22.06 -1.38 -21.89
CA ARG A 476 23.53 -1.37 -21.94
C ARG A 476 24.03 -2.32 -23.02
N GLU A 477 25.25 -2.13 -23.50
CA GLU A 477 25.94 -3.06 -24.41
C GLU A 477 26.16 -4.45 -23.76
N VAL A 478 26.36 -5.48 -24.59
CA VAL A 478 26.59 -6.87 -24.14
C VAL A 478 28.09 -7.23 -24.15
N ARG A 479 28.91 -6.49 -24.91
CA ARG A 479 30.34 -6.78 -25.09
C ARG A 479 31.16 -5.74 -24.32
N GLY A 480 32.09 -6.20 -23.48
CA GLY A 480 32.99 -5.34 -22.70
C GLY A 480 32.37 -4.84 -21.39
N GLU A 481 32.81 -3.67 -20.93
CA GLU A 481 32.17 -2.96 -19.82
C GLU A 481 30.70 -2.66 -20.21
N ALA A 482 29.76 -2.76 -19.28
CA ALA A 482 28.33 -2.57 -19.54
C ALA A 482 27.98 -1.10 -19.82
N ILE A 483 28.43 -0.57 -20.96
CA ILE A 483 28.30 0.83 -21.37
C ILE A 483 26.81 1.14 -21.62
N PRO A 484 26.25 2.22 -21.06
CA PRO A 484 24.88 2.66 -21.36
C PRO A 484 24.66 2.93 -22.86
N LEU A 485 23.54 2.46 -23.40
CA LEU A 485 23.06 2.91 -24.71
C LEU A 485 22.45 4.30 -24.53
N ARG A 486 22.90 5.28 -25.32
CA ARG A 486 22.60 6.70 -25.08
C ARG A 486 21.66 7.33 -26.10
N SER A 487 21.32 6.61 -27.16
CA SER A 487 20.40 7.05 -28.21
C SER A 487 19.30 6.04 -28.52
N TRP A 488 18.15 6.54 -28.99
CA TRP A 488 17.05 5.68 -29.43
C TRP A 488 17.46 4.75 -30.57
N ALA A 489 18.37 5.20 -31.44
CA ALA A 489 18.91 4.42 -32.54
C ALA A 489 19.72 3.21 -32.07
N GLU A 490 20.66 3.42 -31.15
CA GLU A 490 21.48 2.35 -30.55
C GLU A 490 20.60 1.33 -29.82
N THR A 491 19.65 1.80 -29.01
CA THR A 491 18.71 0.92 -28.32
C THR A 491 17.84 0.14 -29.30
N GLY A 492 17.29 0.77 -30.34
CA GLY A 492 16.50 0.10 -31.36
C GLY A 492 17.28 -0.97 -32.12
N GLN A 493 18.55 -0.70 -32.46
CA GLN A 493 19.44 -1.68 -33.07
C GLN A 493 19.72 -2.85 -32.11
N ALA A 494 20.02 -2.56 -30.85
CA ALA A 494 20.26 -3.58 -29.83
C ALA A 494 19.01 -4.45 -29.56
N MET A 495 17.82 -3.85 -29.55
CA MET A 495 16.55 -4.56 -29.42
C MET A 495 16.36 -5.59 -30.53
N ARG A 496 16.63 -5.20 -31.79
CA ARG A 496 16.56 -6.11 -32.94
C ARG A 496 17.64 -7.18 -32.88
N ALA A 497 18.88 -6.80 -32.63
CA ALA A 497 20.02 -7.72 -32.58
C ALA A 497 19.89 -8.80 -31.49
N ARG A 498 19.24 -8.46 -30.35
CA ARG A 498 19.02 -9.38 -29.22
C ARG A 498 17.68 -10.12 -29.31
N GLY A 499 16.90 -9.91 -30.38
CA GLY A 499 15.58 -10.50 -30.53
C GLY A 499 14.53 -10.00 -29.53
N LEU A 500 14.79 -8.90 -28.82
CA LEU A 500 13.87 -8.28 -27.86
C LEU A 500 12.78 -7.44 -28.54
N SER A 501 13.02 -7.02 -29.78
CA SER A 501 12.07 -6.20 -30.53
C SER A 501 10.80 -6.96 -30.93
N ASN A 502 9.68 -6.26 -30.83
CA ASN A 502 8.38 -6.57 -31.39
C ASN A 502 8.40 -6.61 -32.93
N ALA A 503 9.40 -5.99 -33.58
CA ALA A 503 9.65 -6.03 -35.02
C ALA A 503 8.40 -5.79 -35.90
N GLY A 504 7.63 -4.75 -35.57
CA GLY A 504 6.40 -4.42 -36.29
C GLY A 504 5.16 -5.26 -35.93
N SER A 505 5.27 -6.27 -35.06
CA SER A 505 4.14 -7.01 -34.46
C SER A 505 4.01 -6.74 -32.95
N TRP A 506 3.22 -7.53 -32.23
CA TRP A 506 3.07 -7.44 -30.76
C TRP A 506 3.58 -8.70 -30.03
N ARG A 507 4.41 -9.52 -30.69
CA ARG A 507 4.82 -10.86 -30.20
C ARG A 507 5.62 -10.86 -28.87
N ARG A 508 6.13 -9.71 -28.43
CA ARG A 508 6.88 -9.51 -27.19
C ARG A 508 6.08 -8.71 -26.15
N THR A 509 4.84 -8.38 -26.46
CA THR A 509 3.88 -7.74 -25.57
C THR A 509 2.93 -8.79 -25.05
N ASP A 510 2.85 -8.88 -23.73
CA ASP A 510 1.99 -9.83 -23.04
C ASP A 510 1.41 -9.17 -21.78
N GLY A 511 0.33 -9.74 -21.25
CA GLY A 511 -0.32 -9.29 -20.02
C GLY A 511 -0.65 -7.80 -19.99
N ASP A 512 -0.28 -7.15 -18.89
CA ASP A 512 -0.69 -5.79 -18.54
C ASP A 512 0.22 -4.67 -19.08
N TYR A 513 1.29 -4.97 -19.84
CA TYR A 513 2.32 -3.96 -20.16
C TYR A 513 1.80 -2.76 -20.95
N ALA A 514 0.86 -2.99 -21.86
CA ALA A 514 0.22 -1.91 -22.60
C ALA A 514 -0.76 -1.11 -21.72
N GLN A 515 -1.46 -1.75 -20.79
CA GLN A 515 -2.32 -1.07 -19.82
C GLN A 515 -1.49 -0.21 -18.85
N LEU A 516 -0.33 -0.72 -18.39
CA LEU A 516 0.61 0.01 -17.55
C LEU A 516 1.16 1.26 -18.25
N ALA A 517 1.50 1.13 -19.54
CA ALA A 517 1.91 2.28 -20.33
C ALA A 517 0.76 3.29 -20.51
N LEU A 518 -0.48 2.84 -20.73
CA LEU A 518 -1.64 3.73 -20.80
C LEU A 518 -1.87 4.47 -19.47
N GLN A 519 -1.81 3.78 -18.32
CA GLN A 519 -2.01 4.46 -17.03
C GLN A 519 -0.93 5.49 -16.72
N SER A 520 0.34 5.20 -17.04
CA SER A 520 1.43 6.14 -16.79
C SER A 520 1.31 7.35 -17.71
N LEU A 521 1.02 7.14 -19.00
CA LEU A 521 0.76 8.24 -19.95
C LEU A 521 -0.47 9.06 -19.56
N ALA A 522 -1.53 8.43 -19.08
CA ALA A 522 -2.71 9.13 -18.57
C ALA A 522 -2.35 10.02 -17.39
N ALA A 523 -1.57 9.51 -16.44
CA ALA A 523 -1.06 10.27 -15.31
C ALA A 523 -0.16 11.45 -15.76
N LEU A 524 0.69 11.27 -16.78
CA LEU A 524 1.49 12.37 -17.35
C LEU A 524 0.61 13.46 -17.98
N VAL A 525 -0.43 13.09 -18.73
CA VAL A 525 -1.38 14.04 -19.30
C VAL A 525 -2.05 14.86 -18.19
N ASP A 526 -2.43 14.19 -17.11
CA ASP A 526 -3.20 14.74 -16.00
C ASP A 526 -2.40 15.63 -15.05
N ILE A 527 -1.11 15.32 -14.87
CA ILE A 527 -0.23 16.03 -13.96
C ILE A 527 0.57 17.09 -14.72
N LEU A 528 1.17 16.74 -15.86
CA LEU A 528 2.11 17.60 -16.58
C LEU A 528 1.47 18.32 -17.76
N GLY A 529 0.47 17.71 -18.40
CA GLY A 529 -0.23 18.32 -19.53
C GLY A 529 0.68 18.57 -20.75
N THR A 530 1.76 17.80 -20.92
CA THR A 530 2.67 17.97 -22.07
C THR A 530 2.03 17.48 -23.36
N ARG A 531 2.45 18.06 -24.50
CA ARG A 531 1.98 17.65 -25.83
C ARG A 531 2.43 16.23 -26.15
N GLU A 532 3.64 15.88 -25.74
CA GLU A 532 4.28 14.60 -25.97
C GLU A 532 3.54 13.49 -25.20
N ALA A 533 3.15 13.72 -23.95
CA ALA A 533 2.33 12.75 -23.20
C ALA A 533 0.97 12.51 -23.87
N ARG A 534 0.28 13.58 -24.32
CA ARG A 534 -0.99 13.45 -25.05
C ARG A 534 -0.82 12.68 -26.37
N ALA A 535 0.22 12.98 -27.13
CA ALA A 535 0.50 12.31 -28.40
C ALA A 535 0.82 10.82 -28.19
N ALA A 536 1.65 10.49 -27.20
CA ALA A 536 1.98 9.10 -26.87
C ALA A 536 0.75 8.32 -26.37
N HIS A 537 -0.07 8.93 -25.49
CA HIS A 537 -1.32 8.32 -25.01
C HIS A 537 -2.27 8.02 -26.16
N ALA A 538 -2.53 9.02 -27.02
CA ALA A 538 -3.41 8.87 -28.18
C ALA A 538 -2.89 7.81 -29.16
N TRP A 539 -1.59 7.77 -29.40
CA TRP A 539 -0.97 6.76 -30.25
C TRP A 539 -1.18 5.36 -29.69
N LEU A 540 -0.85 5.12 -28.42
CA LEU A 540 -0.95 3.78 -27.82
C LEU A 540 -2.41 3.32 -27.72
N ALA A 541 -3.33 4.20 -27.32
CA ALA A 541 -4.76 3.87 -27.25
C ALA A 541 -5.33 3.46 -28.63
N ALA A 542 -4.77 3.97 -29.72
CA ALA A 542 -5.16 3.65 -31.09
C ALA A 542 -4.26 2.61 -31.78
N SER A 543 -3.24 2.06 -31.10
CA SER A 543 -2.21 1.25 -31.76
C SER A 543 -2.65 -0.19 -32.06
N GLY A 544 -3.77 -0.64 -31.47
CA GLY A 544 -4.17 -2.04 -31.49
C GLY A 544 -3.23 -2.94 -30.71
N ALA A 545 -2.58 -2.40 -29.65
CA ALA A 545 -1.80 -3.24 -28.73
C ALA A 545 -2.72 -4.30 -28.07
N PRO A 546 -2.18 -5.46 -27.68
CA PRO A 546 -2.94 -6.43 -26.90
C PRO A 546 -3.41 -5.86 -25.55
N PHE A 547 -4.55 -6.35 -25.06
CA PHE A 547 -5.07 -6.11 -23.70
C PHE A 547 -5.51 -4.68 -23.36
N ILE A 548 -5.72 -3.81 -24.36
CA ILE A 548 -6.17 -2.42 -24.13
C ILE A 548 -7.56 -2.12 -24.69
N SER A 549 -8.32 -3.15 -25.12
CA SER A 549 -9.69 -2.93 -25.55
C SER A 549 -10.61 -2.68 -24.34
N PRO A 550 -11.78 -2.05 -24.52
CA PRO A 550 -12.75 -1.91 -23.45
C PRO A 550 -13.13 -3.25 -22.79
N GLN A 551 -13.18 -4.34 -23.57
CA GLN A 551 -13.48 -5.67 -23.03
C GLN A 551 -12.33 -6.23 -22.19
N ASP A 552 -11.09 -5.91 -22.52
CA ASP A 552 -9.94 -6.31 -21.71
C ASP A 552 -9.95 -5.59 -20.36
N PHE A 553 -10.23 -4.29 -20.36
CA PHE A 553 -10.36 -3.51 -19.11
C PHE A 553 -11.55 -3.93 -18.24
N ARG A 554 -12.64 -4.46 -18.82
CA ARG A 554 -13.72 -5.06 -18.03
C ARG A 554 -13.31 -6.37 -17.34
N ARG A 555 -12.39 -7.13 -17.93
CA ARG A 555 -11.85 -8.40 -17.41
C ARG A 555 -10.69 -8.20 -16.44
N ASP A 556 -9.91 -7.14 -16.62
CA ASP A 556 -8.85 -6.73 -15.74
C ASP A 556 -8.80 -5.20 -15.60
N PRO A 557 -9.50 -4.64 -14.61
CA PRO A 557 -9.61 -3.19 -14.45
C PRO A 557 -8.49 -2.54 -13.64
N VAL A 558 -7.48 -3.30 -13.16
CA VAL A 558 -6.45 -2.82 -12.21
C VAL A 558 -5.75 -1.54 -12.69
N PHE A 559 -5.55 -1.43 -14.01
CA PHE A 559 -4.85 -0.30 -14.64
C PHE A 559 -5.76 0.49 -15.58
N ASN A 560 -7.09 0.38 -15.47
CA ASN A 560 -8.03 1.16 -16.26
C ASN A 560 -8.11 2.62 -15.74
N ILE A 561 -7.00 3.34 -15.87
CA ILE A 561 -6.80 4.71 -15.38
C ILE A 561 -6.71 5.64 -16.58
N VAL A 562 -7.52 6.68 -16.58
CA VAL A 562 -7.70 7.56 -17.74
C VAL A 562 -7.42 9.03 -17.39
N PRO A 563 -7.07 9.86 -18.39
CA PRO A 563 -6.96 11.30 -18.18
C PRO A 563 -8.29 11.92 -17.74
N ARG A 564 -8.25 13.01 -16.97
CA ARG A 564 -9.40 13.79 -16.52
C ARG A 564 -10.34 14.21 -17.65
N ALA A 565 -9.80 14.50 -18.84
CA ALA A 565 -10.58 14.92 -19.99
C ALA A 565 -11.39 13.77 -20.64
N ALA A 566 -11.05 12.50 -20.40
CA ALA A 566 -11.72 11.36 -21.02
C ALA A 566 -13.04 10.97 -20.32
N GLY A 567 -13.25 11.40 -19.08
CA GLY A 567 -14.43 11.08 -18.27
C GLY A 567 -15.57 12.12 -18.30
N ARG A 568 -15.47 13.15 -19.15
CA ARG A 568 -16.54 14.15 -19.35
C ARG A 568 -17.23 13.93 -20.70
N CYS A 569 -17.85 12.77 -20.89
CA CYS A 569 -19.01 12.72 -21.78
C CYS A 569 -20.20 13.24 -20.98
N THR A 570 -20.70 14.39 -21.41
CA THR A 570 -21.90 15.06 -20.94
C THR A 570 -23.11 14.13 -20.90
N THR A 571 -23.73 14.02 -19.73
CA THR A 571 -25.18 13.89 -19.57
C THR A 571 -25.62 14.92 -18.55
#